data_AF-A0A9W8MGP4-F1
#
_entry.id   AF-A0A9W8MGP4-F1
#
_cell.length_a   1.000
_cell.length_b   1.000
_cell.length_c   1.000
_cell.angle_alpha   90.00
_cell.angle_beta   90.00
_cell.angle_gamma   90.00
#
_symmetry.space_group_name_H-M   'P 1'
#
loop_
_entity.id
_entity.type
_entity.pdbx_description
1 polymer ?
#
loop_
_entity_poly.entity_id
_entity_poly.type
_entity_poly.pdbx_seq_one_letter_code
_entity_poly.pdbx_strand_id
1 'polypeptide(L)'
;MVEGRIVLEKVDALESRMRYQIEKLLKTAEQAEDADLVTNDPLAFKPNPQNLVGDDNSYQSEEEEEDKTTSGDGIYRPPHLAPVPYIEKSSKGRRERERQPLPSALSTLPSDPSRPHLESSTGLGGIPSLASGRAKYLKRVTEYEEENFTRLMMKKSDAKRRARDEQDLALGADLADIGPGRRRRRAGGLEDEFGDIFRSVDRGSGSYGQGDGYEELRKKGKKRDILSRSRDSEISRKQDTSLEFDGEDDARRMRKRTRFDIEAKSAKKKLLKRRK
;
A
#
# COMPACT_ATOMS: atom_id res chain seq x y z
N MET A 1 -10.59 0.19 -43.03
CA MET A 1 -10.96 0.99 -41.84
C MET A 1 -9.99 0.82 -40.67
N VAL A 2 -9.47 -0.39 -40.40
CA VAL A 2 -8.52 -0.62 -39.29
C VAL A 2 -7.17 0.10 -39.49
N GLU A 3 -6.62 0.09 -40.70
CA GLU A 3 -5.27 0.64 -40.97
C GLU A 3 -5.15 2.13 -40.64
N GLY A 4 -6.15 2.94 -41.03
CA GLY A 4 -6.17 4.38 -40.72
C GLY A 4 -6.15 4.67 -39.22
N ARG A 5 -6.76 3.79 -38.40
CA ARG A 5 -6.67 3.88 -36.94
C ARG A 5 -5.26 3.55 -36.43
N ILE A 6 -4.61 2.52 -36.96
CA ILE A 6 -3.22 2.17 -36.62
C ILE A 6 -2.24 3.29 -37.05
N VAL A 7 -2.52 4.00 -38.15
CA VAL A 7 -1.75 5.17 -38.58
C VAL A 7 -1.94 6.32 -37.59
N LEU A 8 -3.19 6.66 -37.22
CA LEU A 8 -3.47 7.72 -36.23
C LEU A 8 -2.83 7.42 -34.86
N GLU A 9 -3.01 6.20 -34.33
CA GLU A 9 -2.41 5.78 -33.05
C GLU A 9 -0.86 5.85 -33.07
N LYS A 10 -0.22 5.76 -34.24
CA LYS A 10 1.22 6.00 -34.42
C LYS A 10 1.57 7.48 -34.58
N VAL A 11 0.71 8.28 -35.21
CA VAL A 11 0.90 9.74 -35.35
C VAL A 11 0.80 10.43 -33.99
N ASP A 12 -0.21 10.11 -33.17
CA ASP A 12 -0.37 10.65 -31.80
C ASP A 12 0.88 10.37 -30.93
N ALA A 13 1.45 9.17 -31.07
CA ALA A 13 2.66 8.73 -30.38
C ALA A 13 3.96 9.39 -30.89
N LEU A 14 3.96 9.94 -32.12
CA LEU A 14 5.05 10.77 -32.65
C LEU A 14 4.85 12.24 -32.28
N GLU A 15 3.63 12.76 -32.39
CA GLU A 15 3.29 14.15 -32.09
C GLU A 15 3.64 14.49 -30.62
N SER A 16 3.24 13.65 -29.68
CA SER A 16 3.57 13.80 -28.26
C SER A 16 5.09 13.86 -28.00
N ARG A 17 5.91 13.11 -28.75
CA ARG A 17 7.38 13.16 -28.67
C ARG A 17 7.94 14.43 -29.30
N MET A 18 7.40 14.87 -30.43
CA MET A 18 7.83 16.10 -31.11
C MET A 18 7.47 17.34 -30.30
N ARG A 19 6.26 17.40 -29.70
CA ARG A 19 5.86 18.45 -28.76
C ARG A 19 6.84 18.54 -27.59
N TYR A 20 7.16 17.43 -26.93
CA TYR A 20 8.15 17.42 -25.85
C TYR A 20 9.55 17.86 -26.30
N GLN A 21 9.99 17.50 -27.50
CA GLN A 21 11.27 17.97 -28.05
C GLN A 21 11.26 19.48 -28.33
N ILE A 22 10.16 20.02 -28.85
CA ILE A 22 9.99 21.46 -29.10
C ILE A 22 9.91 22.23 -27.77
N GLU A 23 9.09 21.78 -26.81
CA GLU A 23 9.00 22.35 -25.46
C GLU A 23 10.35 22.31 -24.73
N LYS A 24 11.11 21.21 -24.86
CA LYS A 24 12.46 21.12 -24.29
C LYS A 24 13.42 22.11 -24.96
N LEU A 25 13.39 22.23 -26.29
CA LEU A 25 14.27 23.14 -27.04
C LEU A 25 13.95 24.61 -26.75
N LEU A 26 12.67 24.98 -26.71
CA LEU A 26 12.19 26.30 -26.27
C LEU A 26 12.69 26.59 -24.86
N LYS A 27 12.45 25.68 -23.90
CA LYS A 27 12.92 25.86 -22.53
C LYS A 27 14.44 25.96 -22.42
N THR A 28 15.21 25.23 -23.23
CA THR A 28 16.68 25.40 -23.24
C THR A 28 17.14 26.69 -23.90
N ALA A 29 16.35 27.30 -24.79
CA ALA A 29 16.65 28.62 -25.36
C ALA A 29 16.30 29.74 -24.36
N GLU A 30 15.09 29.71 -23.80
CA GLU A 30 14.65 30.61 -22.70
C GLU A 30 15.66 30.57 -21.55
N GLN A 31 16.06 29.36 -21.12
CA GLN A 31 16.97 29.17 -20.00
C GLN A 31 18.46 29.39 -20.37
N ALA A 32 18.83 29.51 -21.65
CA ALA A 32 20.19 29.88 -22.04
C ALA A 32 20.45 31.39 -21.83
N GLU A 33 19.49 32.25 -22.19
CA GLU A 33 19.60 33.70 -21.99
C GLU A 33 19.74 34.08 -20.50
N ASP A 34 19.18 33.28 -19.59
CA ASP A 34 19.33 33.43 -18.14
C ASP A 34 20.60 32.79 -17.53
N ALA A 35 21.20 31.76 -18.15
CA ALA A 35 22.13 30.85 -17.47
C ALA A 35 23.58 30.80 -17.99
N ASP A 36 23.87 31.33 -19.18
CA ASP A 36 25.20 31.20 -19.81
C ASP A 36 26.36 31.83 -19.02
N LEU A 37 26.08 32.71 -18.04
CA LEU A 37 27.07 33.32 -17.15
C LEU A 37 27.46 32.47 -15.93
N VAL A 38 26.73 31.39 -15.61
CA VAL A 38 26.91 30.63 -14.35
C VAL A 38 27.16 29.15 -14.57
N THR A 39 26.64 28.54 -15.65
CA THR A 39 26.75 27.09 -15.88
C THR A 39 28.01 26.65 -16.62
N ASN A 40 28.68 27.59 -17.31
CA ASN A 40 29.83 27.30 -18.19
C ASN A 40 31.21 27.67 -17.60
N ASP A 41 31.29 28.25 -16.38
CA ASP A 41 32.57 28.51 -15.72
C ASP A 41 33.01 27.35 -14.80
N PRO A 42 34.03 26.55 -15.16
CA PRO A 42 34.55 25.49 -14.30
C PRO A 42 35.27 26.01 -13.04
N LEU A 43 35.55 27.32 -12.93
CA LEU A 43 36.17 27.92 -11.74
C LEU A 43 35.15 28.29 -10.65
N ALA A 44 33.85 28.35 -10.98
CA ALA A 44 32.77 28.68 -10.04
C ALA A 44 32.64 27.68 -8.88
N PHE A 45 33.14 26.45 -9.04
CA PHE A 45 33.09 25.38 -8.03
C PHE A 45 34.34 25.31 -7.13
N LYS A 46 35.16 26.37 -7.07
CA LYS A 46 36.24 26.46 -6.07
C LYS A 46 35.67 26.56 -4.65
N PRO A 47 36.13 25.74 -3.69
CA PRO A 47 35.76 25.92 -2.29
C PRO A 47 36.34 27.24 -1.79
N ASN A 48 35.51 28.10 -1.16
CA ASN A 48 35.97 29.35 -0.59
C ASN A 48 36.62 29.10 0.79
N PRO A 49 37.96 29.24 0.95
CA PRO A 49 38.62 28.97 2.22
C PRO A 49 38.29 30.00 3.30
N GLN A 50 37.75 31.19 2.95
CA GLN A 50 37.32 32.18 3.93
C GLN A 50 36.17 31.67 4.81
N ASN A 51 35.30 30.78 4.28
CA ASN A 51 34.26 30.12 5.07
C ASN A 51 34.82 29.09 6.09
N LEU A 52 36.12 28.75 6.01
CA LEU A 52 36.80 27.89 6.98
C LEU A 52 37.50 28.69 8.08
N VAL A 53 37.81 29.97 7.83
CA VAL A 53 38.35 30.91 8.82
C VAL A 53 37.18 31.59 9.54
N GLY A 54 36.41 30.77 10.24
CA GLY A 54 35.21 31.19 10.99
C GLY A 54 35.55 31.96 12.25
N ASP A 55 35.81 33.26 12.10
CA ASP A 55 35.61 34.33 13.10
C ASP A 55 36.01 34.01 14.56
N ASP A 56 37.30 33.75 14.79
CA ASP A 56 37.91 33.58 16.12
C ASP A 56 38.02 34.92 16.90
N ASN A 57 37.14 35.89 16.62
CA ASN A 57 37.14 37.27 17.15
C ASN A 57 35.73 37.89 17.33
N SER A 58 34.68 37.07 17.45
CA SER A 58 33.47 37.44 18.21
C SER A 58 33.35 36.49 19.42
N TYR A 59 33.10 36.93 20.65
CA TYR A 59 32.50 38.19 21.13
C TYR A 59 33.24 38.75 22.36
N GLN A 60 33.15 40.06 22.57
CA GLN A 60 33.50 40.73 23.84
C GLN A 60 32.35 41.67 24.25
N SER A 61 32.10 41.80 25.56
CA SER A 61 30.94 42.45 26.20
C SER A 61 29.60 41.71 25.97
N GLU A 62 28.69 41.61 26.94
CA GLU A 62 28.69 42.05 28.36
C GLU A 62 27.67 41.20 29.16
N GLU A 63 27.91 41.03 30.48
CA GLU A 63 26.97 40.68 31.59
C GLU A 63 25.94 39.52 31.45
N GLU A 64 25.72 38.61 32.42
CA GLU A 64 26.33 38.37 33.75
C GLU A 64 27.05 36.99 33.73
N GLU A 65 26.92 35.94 34.56
CA GLU A 65 26.23 35.64 35.83
C GLU A 65 27.23 34.84 36.72
N GLU A 66 26.94 33.60 37.13
CA GLU A 66 27.79 32.78 38.02
C GLU A 66 27.70 31.26 37.73
N ASP A 67 28.61 30.42 38.23
CA ASP A 67 29.69 29.78 37.43
C ASP A 67 29.64 28.24 37.61
N LYS A 68 30.36 27.49 38.48
CA LYS A 68 31.44 27.74 39.45
C LYS A 68 32.58 26.71 39.28
N THR A 69 33.36 26.84 38.20
CA THR A 69 34.70 26.26 37.93
C THR A 69 34.86 24.77 37.55
N THR A 70 35.75 24.50 36.57
CA THR A 70 36.96 23.64 36.72
C THR A 70 37.90 23.86 35.53
N SER A 71 38.87 24.77 35.66
CA SER A 71 39.92 24.98 34.65
C SER A 71 41.05 23.95 34.81
N GLY A 72 41.48 23.33 33.70
CA GLY A 72 42.79 22.67 33.61
C GLY A 72 42.92 21.24 34.14
N ASP A 73 41.85 20.61 34.65
CA ASP A 73 41.88 19.20 35.04
C ASP A 73 41.80 18.30 33.79
N GLY A 74 42.78 17.43 33.57
CA GLY A 74 42.95 16.63 32.34
C GLY A 74 41.94 15.48 32.15
N ILE A 75 40.78 15.57 32.81
CA ILE A 75 39.79 14.52 32.99
C ILE A 75 38.61 14.81 32.06
N TYR A 76 38.49 14.04 30.97
CA TYR A 76 37.41 14.20 30.00
C TYR A 76 36.03 14.00 30.67
N ARG A 77 35.21 15.05 30.67
CA ARG A 77 33.80 15.01 31.09
C ARG A 77 32.92 14.96 29.84
N PRO A 78 32.16 13.88 29.58
CA PRO A 78 31.28 13.80 28.43
C PRO A 78 30.12 14.80 28.55
N PRO A 79 29.60 15.34 27.43
CA PRO A 79 28.52 16.31 27.45
C PRO A 79 27.21 15.69 27.98
N HIS A 80 26.55 16.39 28.90
CA HIS A 80 25.24 15.99 29.42
C HIS A 80 24.14 16.31 28.39
N LEU A 81 23.57 15.28 27.76
CA LEU A 81 22.41 15.46 26.87
C LEU A 81 21.13 15.64 27.68
N ALA A 82 20.39 16.71 27.40
CA ALA A 82 19.02 16.89 27.86
C ALA A 82 18.07 15.84 27.22
N PRO A 83 17.04 15.35 27.93
CA PRO A 83 16.12 14.33 27.42
C PRO A 83 15.21 14.92 26.33
N VAL A 84 15.54 14.67 25.06
CA VAL A 84 14.68 15.02 23.91
C VAL A 84 13.48 14.08 23.87
N PRO A 85 12.22 14.57 24.01
CA PRO A 85 11.04 13.70 24.00
C PRO A 85 10.83 13.10 22.61
N TYR A 86 10.63 11.78 22.55
CA TYR A 86 10.39 11.07 21.30
C TYR A 86 8.97 11.32 20.76
N ILE A 87 8.84 12.39 19.99
CA ILE A 87 7.68 12.59 19.12
C ILE A 87 7.69 11.57 17.98
N GLU A 88 6.86 10.53 18.11
CA GLU A 88 6.55 9.61 17.00
C GLU A 88 6.21 10.40 15.74
N LYS A 89 6.99 10.21 14.67
CA LYS A 89 6.73 10.83 13.37
C LYS A 89 5.35 10.38 12.89
N SER A 90 4.38 11.30 12.93
CA SER A 90 2.94 10.99 12.88
C SER A 90 2.62 9.95 11.81
N SER A 91 2.02 8.84 12.24
CA SER A 91 2.09 7.56 11.53
C SER A 91 1.52 7.64 10.10
N LYS A 92 2.39 7.84 9.10
CA LYS A 92 2.03 7.86 7.67
C LYS A 92 1.23 6.61 7.26
N GLY A 93 1.53 5.48 7.90
CA GLY A 93 0.81 4.22 7.78
C GLY A 93 -0.68 4.26 8.13
N ARG A 94 -1.23 5.26 8.83
CA ARG A 94 -2.69 5.32 9.10
C ARG A 94 -3.48 5.55 7.82
N ARG A 95 -3.04 6.49 6.96
CA ARG A 95 -3.61 6.70 5.61
C ARG A 95 -3.29 5.58 4.61
N GLU A 96 -2.26 4.78 4.91
CA GLU A 96 -1.89 3.63 4.09
C GLU A 96 -2.79 2.43 4.38
N ARG A 97 -3.17 2.21 5.66
CA ARG A 97 -4.19 1.24 6.08
C ARG A 97 -5.61 1.56 5.56
N GLU A 98 -5.89 2.81 5.21
CA GLU A 98 -7.14 3.23 4.56
C GLU A 98 -7.21 2.86 3.06
N ARG A 99 -6.07 2.53 2.43
CA ARG A 99 -6.06 2.05 1.04
C ARG A 99 -6.52 0.60 1.01
N GLN A 100 -7.54 0.32 0.19
CA GLN A 100 -7.91 -1.06 -0.13
C GLN A 100 -6.68 -1.76 -0.73
N PRO A 101 -6.38 -3.01 -0.32
CA PRO A 101 -5.22 -3.73 -0.84
C PRO A 101 -5.36 -3.90 -2.36
N LEU A 102 -4.26 -3.72 -3.09
CA LEU A 102 -4.24 -3.99 -4.52
C LEU A 102 -4.56 -5.48 -4.74
N PRO A 103 -5.56 -5.83 -5.57
CA PRO A 103 -5.88 -7.23 -5.83
C PRO A 103 -4.71 -7.93 -6.51
N SER A 104 -4.54 -9.23 -6.26
CA SER A 104 -3.42 -10.06 -6.72
C SER A 104 -3.09 -9.87 -8.21
N ALA A 105 -4.09 -9.90 -9.08
CA ALA A 105 -3.94 -9.70 -10.53
C ALA A 105 -3.37 -8.31 -10.95
N LEU A 106 -3.50 -7.27 -10.13
CA LEU A 106 -2.90 -5.95 -10.38
C LEU A 106 -1.51 -5.80 -9.73
N SER A 107 -1.06 -6.77 -8.93
CA SER A 107 0.24 -6.68 -8.21
C SER A 107 1.46 -6.96 -9.10
N THR A 108 1.26 -7.50 -10.30
CA THR A 108 2.31 -7.74 -11.32
C THR A 108 2.48 -6.58 -12.30
N LEU A 109 1.40 -5.84 -12.61
CA LEU A 109 1.42 -4.70 -13.54
C LEU A 109 2.43 -3.57 -13.23
N PRO A 110 2.74 -3.20 -11.97
CA PRO A 110 3.76 -2.19 -11.69
C PRO A 110 5.20 -2.73 -11.80
N SER A 111 5.41 -3.96 -12.28
CA SER A 111 6.75 -4.48 -12.57
C SER A 111 7.28 -3.87 -13.87
N ASP A 112 8.03 -2.79 -13.72
CA ASP A 112 8.85 -2.15 -14.77
C ASP A 112 9.64 -3.20 -15.58
N PRO A 113 9.49 -3.26 -16.92
CA PRO A 113 10.13 -4.25 -17.78
C PRO A 113 11.65 -4.05 -17.92
N SER A 114 12.22 -2.95 -17.42
CA SER A 114 13.68 -2.76 -17.33
C SER A 114 14.29 -3.47 -16.11
N ARG A 115 13.47 -3.93 -15.15
CA ARG A 115 13.92 -4.60 -13.94
C ARG A 115 13.82 -6.12 -14.12
N PRO A 116 14.90 -6.90 -13.91
CA PRO A 116 14.86 -8.34 -14.09
C PRO A 116 13.85 -8.97 -13.13
N HIS A 117 12.97 -9.81 -13.67
CA HIS A 117 12.02 -10.57 -12.86
C HIS A 117 12.72 -11.72 -12.12
N LEU A 118 12.17 -12.13 -10.99
CA LEU A 118 12.62 -13.35 -10.30
C LEU A 118 12.02 -14.56 -11.01
N GLU A 119 12.82 -15.25 -11.81
CA GLU A 119 12.48 -16.53 -12.42
C GLU A 119 13.03 -17.69 -11.57
N SER A 120 12.29 -18.80 -11.50
CA SER A 120 12.79 -20.01 -10.85
C SER A 120 13.80 -20.74 -11.74
N SER A 121 14.92 -21.20 -11.18
CA SER A 121 15.99 -21.89 -11.92
C SER A 121 15.57 -23.17 -12.65
N THR A 122 14.37 -23.69 -12.35
CA THR A 122 13.72 -24.82 -13.01
C THR A 122 12.90 -24.44 -14.26
N GLY A 123 12.73 -23.15 -14.56
CA GLY A 123 11.86 -22.64 -15.64
C GLY A 123 10.36 -22.82 -15.41
N LEU A 124 9.94 -23.46 -14.31
CA LEU A 124 8.53 -23.77 -14.01
C LEU A 124 7.82 -22.66 -13.21
N GLY A 125 8.57 -21.70 -12.64
CA GLY A 125 8.03 -20.59 -11.86
C GLY A 125 8.10 -19.27 -12.63
N GLY A 126 7.02 -18.95 -13.34
CA GLY A 126 6.84 -17.64 -14.00
C GLY A 126 6.26 -16.58 -13.07
N ILE A 127 6.38 -15.31 -13.48
CA ILE A 127 5.92 -14.14 -12.71
C ILE A 127 4.51 -14.25 -12.10
N PRO A 128 3.44 -14.71 -12.82
CA PRO A 128 2.10 -14.77 -12.24
C PRO A 128 1.96 -15.78 -11.08
N SER A 129 2.51 -17.00 -11.22
CA SER A 129 2.39 -18.02 -10.17
C SER A 129 3.12 -17.60 -8.90
N LEU A 130 4.33 -17.04 -9.04
CA LEU A 130 5.12 -16.50 -7.92
C LEU A 130 4.46 -15.26 -7.28
N ALA A 131 3.66 -14.49 -8.04
CA ALA A 131 2.92 -13.34 -7.54
C ALA A 131 1.56 -13.69 -6.90
N SER A 132 1.08 -14.94 -7.01
CA SER A 132 -0.18 -15.38 -6.44
C SER A 132 -0.21 -15.23 -4.91
N GLY A 133 -1.40 -14.96 -4.34
CA GLY A 133 -1.60 -14.94 -2.88
C GLY A 133 -1.26 -16.28 -2.22
N ARG A 134 -1.44 -17.39 -2.95
CA ARG A 134 -1.04 -18.76 -2.61
C ARG A 134 0.47 -18.87 -2.40
N ALA A 135 1.26 -18.44 -3.39
CA ALA A 135 2.72 -18.45 -3.34
C ALA A 135 3.26 -17.53 -2.23
N LYS A 136 2.70 -16.32 -2.10
CA LYS A 136 3.06 -15.38 -1.02
C LYS A 136 2.77 -15.93 0.38
N TYR A 137 1.70 -16.70 0.56
CA TYR A 137 1.41 -17.39 1.83
C TYR A 137 2.38 -18.55 2.10
N LEU A 138 2.66 -19.38 1.10
CA LEU A 138 3.60 -20.51 1.25
C LEU A 138 5.03 -20.04 1.49
N LYS A 139 5.50 -18.99 0.80
CA LYS A 139 6.81 -18.40 1.04
C LYS A 139 6.94 -17.87 2.47
N ARG A 140 5.92 -17.17 2.99
CA ARG A 140 5.91 -16.74 4.40
C ARG A 140 5.93 -17.90 5.39
N VAL A 141 5.30 -19.02 5.03
CA VAL A 141 5.32 -20.24 5.82
C VAL A 141 6.73 -20.84 5.86
N THR A 142 7.43 -20.95 4.72
CA THR A 142 8.79 -21.51 4.69
C THR A 142 9.77 -20.57 5.37
N GLU A 143 9.69 -19.25 5.08
CA GLU A 143 10.45 -18.21 5.78
C GLU A 143 10.30 -18.34 7.30
N TYR A 144 9.07 -18.44 7.82
CA TYR A 144 8.84 -18.61 9.27
C TYR A 144 9.41 -19.92 9.84
N GLU A 145 9.24 -21.04 9.13
CA GLU A 145 9.72 -22.36 9.59
C GLU A 145 11.26 -22.47 9.51
N GLU A 146 11.90 -21.73 8.61
CA GLU A 146 13.36 -21.58 8.47
C GLU A 146 13.93 -20.61 9.52
N GLU A 147 13.40 -19.40 9.64
CA GLU A 147 13.83 -18.37 10.62
C GLU A 147 13.78 -18.88 12.07
N ASN A 148 12.75 -19.67 12.41
CA ASN A 148 12.52 -20.18 13.75
C ASN A 148 12.96 -21.65 13.90
N PHE A 149 13.60 -22.23 12.87
CA PHE A 149 14.07 -23.63 12.81
C PHE A 149 13.05 -24.69 13.30
N THR A 150 11.75 -24.41 13.16
CA THR A 150 10.66 -25.20 13.74
C THR A 150 9.45 -25.26 12.81
N ARG A 151 8.83 -26.43 12.68
CA ARG A 151 7.68 -26.64 11.78
C ARG A 151 6.38 -26.16 12.40
N LEU A 152 5.52 -25.50 11.60
CA LEU A 152 4.23 -25.02 12.08
C LEU A 152 3.24 -26.17 12.30
N MET A 153 2.67 -26.23 13.50
CA MET A 153 1.72 -27.28 13.89
C MET A 153 0.33 -27.07 13.25
N MET A 154 0.14 -27.67 12.07
CA MET A 154 -1.05 -27.50 11.23
C MET A 154 -2.06 -28.64 11.37
N LYS A 155 -3.36 -28.33 11.21
CA LYS A 155 -4.43 -29.35 11.18
C LYS A 155 -4.27 -30.28 9.96
N LYS A 156 -4.76 -31.51 10.07
CA LYS A 156 -4.70 -32.53 8.98
C LYS A 156 -5.43 -32.11 7.69
N SER A 157 -6.39 -31.18 7.77
CA SER A 157 -7.00 -30.52 6.61
C SER A 157 -6.05 -29.54 5.94
N ASP A 158 -5.36 -28.75 6.74
CA ASP A 158 -4.65 -27.53 6.32
C ASP A 158 -3.23 -27.89 5.86
N ALA A 159 -2.61 -28.91 6.47
CA ALA A 159 -1.42 -29.57 5.97
C ALA A 159 -1.69 -30.30 4.62
N LYS A 160 -2.86 -30.93 4.46
CA LYS A 160 -3.28 -31.53 3.17
C LYS A 160 -3.63 -30.50 2.11
N ARG A 161 -4.00 -29.27 2.51
CA ARG A 161 -4.11 -28.14 1.60
C ARG A 161 -2.72 -27.67 1.21
N ARG A 162 -1.89 -27.26 2.18
CA ARG A 162 -0.49 -26.84 2.00
C ARG A 162 0.27 -27.76 1.04
N ALA A 163 0.25 -29.07 1.26
CA ALA A 163 0.95 -30.04 0.41
C ALA A 163 0.45 -30.11 -1.05
N ARG A 164 -0.81 -29.74 -1.34
CA ARG A 164 -1.29 -29.54 -2.72
C ARG A 164 -0.89 -28.17 -3.24
N ASP A 165 -1.01 -27.15 -2.42
CA ASP A 165 -0.69 -25.78 -2.77
C ASP A 165 0.80 -25.65 -3.15
N GLU A 166 1.68 -26.41 -2.49
CA GLU A 166 3.10 -26.60 -2.84
C GLU A 166 3.29 -27.42 -4.14
N GLN A 167 2.53 -28.50 -4.34
CA GLN A 167 2.60 -29.34 -5.54
C GLN A 167 2.11 -28.62 -6.82
N ASP A 168 1.06 -27.81 -6.71
CA ASP A 168 0.52 -27.04 -7.83
C ASP A 168 1.56 -25.98 -8.30
N LEU A 169 2.20 -25.28 -7.35
CA LEU A 169 3.26 -24.30 -7.64
C LEU A 169 4.54 -24.95 -8.16
N ALA A 170 4.98 -26.07 -7.58
CA ALA A 170 6.16 -26.80 -8.04
C ALA A 170 6.00 -27.37 -9.47
N LEU A 171 4.75 -27.56 -9.91
CA LEU A 171 4.41 -27.97 -11.27
C LEU A 171 4.18 -26.78 -12.23
N GLY A 172 4.21 -25.53 -11.73
CA GLY A 172 3.92 -24.33 -12.53
C GLY A 172 2.48 -24.26 -13.05
N ALA A 173 1.52 -24.88 -12.35
CA ALA A 173 0.23 -25.29 -12.91
C ALA A 173 -0.84 -24.18 -13.06
N ASP A 174 -0.45 -22.91 -13.00
CA ASP A 174 -1.38 -21.80 -12.68
C ASP A 174 -2.11 -21.21 -13.91
N LEU A 175 -1.71 -21.54 -15.15
CA LEU A 175 -2.32 -20.97 -16.38
C LEU A 175 -2.77 -22.00 -17.44
N ALA A 176 -2.30 -23.25 -17.41
CA ALA A 176 -2.42 -24.18 -18.54
C ALA A 176 -3.54 -25.24 -18.45
N ASP A 177 -4.05 -25.59 -17.27
CA ASP A 177 -4.99 -26.73 -17.08
C ASP A 177 -6.47 -26.37 -17.41
N ILE A 178 -6.70 -25.79 -18.59
CA ILE A 178 -8.03 -25.49 -19.15
C ILE A 178 -8.69 -26.76 -19.75
N GLY A 179 -8.06 -27.93 -19.57
CA GLY A 179 -8.52 -29.22 -20.07
C GLY A 179 -9.97 -29.56 -19.68
N PRO A 180 -10.88 -29.85 -20.64
CA PRO A 180 -12.29 -30.13 -20.38
C PRO A 180 -12.51 -31.53 -19.78
N GLY A 181 -12.03 -31.72 -18.54
CA GLY A 181 -12.17 -32.97 -17.79
C GLY A 181 -11.71 -32.93 -16.33
N ARG A 182 -10.83 -31.99 -15.92
CA ARG A 182 -10.26 -31.93 -14.55
C ARG A 182 -10.87 -30.87 -13.62
N ARG A 183 -11.97 -30.24 -14.03
CA ARG A 183 -12.73 -29.25 -13.24
C ARG A 183 -13.34 -29.86 -11.97
N ARG A 184 -12.62 -29.79 -10.82
CA ARG A 184 -13.15 -29.71 -9.42
C ARG A 184 -12.12 -29.95 -8.30
N ARG A 185 -10.85 -30.30 -8.56
CA ARG A 185 -9.89 -30.71 -7.49
C ARG A 185 -8.49 -30.08 -7.49
N ARG A 186 -8.11 -29.30 -8.49
CA ARG A 186 -6.99 -28.33 -8.39
C ARG A 186 -7.56 -26.99 -7.95
N ALA A 187 -6.88 -26.34 -7.01
CA ALA A 187 -7.41 -25.18 -6.29
C ALA A 187 -6.48 -23.96 -6.45
N GLY A 188 -5.97 -23.73 -7.66
CA GLY A 188 -5.03 -22.66 -8.01
C GLY A 188 -5.18 -22.30 -9.49
N GLY A 189 -6.34 -21.75 -9.85
CA GLY A 189 -6.58 -21.18 -11.18
C GLY A 189 -7.03 -19.73 -11.06
N LEU A 190 -7.67 -19.21 -12.12
CA LEU A 190 -8.18 -17.83 -12.21
C LEU A 190 -8.89 -17.28 -10.95
N GLU A 191 -9.57 -18.14 -10.17
CA GLU A 191 -10.25 -17.74 -8.92
C GLU A 191 -9.28 -17.40 -7.76
N ASP A 192 -8.06 -17.93 -7.71
CA ASP A 192 -7.04 -17.54 -6.69
C ASP A 192 -6.33 -16.22 -7.10
N GLU A 193 -6.22 -15.92 -8.40
CA GLU A 193 -5.60 -14.68 -8.92
C GLU A 193 -6.57 -13.49 -8.97
N PHE A 194 -7.79 -13.71 -9.45
CA PHE A 194 -8.85 -12.70 -9.61
C PHE A 194 -9.91 -12.79 -8.50
N GLY A 195 -9.77 -13.68 -7.52
CA GLY A 195 -10.77 -13.93 -6.48
C GLY A 195 -11.16 -12.70 -5.67
N ASP A 196 -10.23 -11.79 -5.40
CA ASP A 196 -10.55 -10.51 -4.72
C ASP A 196 -11.34 -9.55 -5.62
N ILE A 197 -11.14 -9.62 -6.94
CA ILE A 197 -11.92 -8.86 -7.93
C ILE A 197 -13.32 -9.46 -8.04
N PHE A 198 -13.44 -10.78 -8.22
CA PHE A 198 -14.74 -11.45 -8.27
C PHE A 198 -15.53 -11.24 -6.97
N ARG A 199 -14.88 -11.38 -5.79
CA ARG A 199 -15.53 -11.14 -4.49
C ARG A 199 -15.85 -9.68 -4.22
N SER A 200 -15.16 -8.71 -4.83
CA SER A 200 -15.54 -7.29 -4.71
C SER A 200 -16.79 -6.97 -5.55
N VAL A 201 -16.89 -7.55 -6.75
CA VAL A 201 -18.07 -7.44 -7.63
C VAL A 201 -19.29 -8.14 -7.01
N ASP A 202 -19.14 -9.39 -6.55
CA ASP A 202 -20.25 -10.22 -6.05
C ASP A 202 -20.90 -9.62 -4.77
N ARG A 203 -20.11 -8.93 -3.94
CA ARG A 203 -20.60 -8.15 -2.78
C ARG A 203 -21.54 -7.02 -3.19
N GLY A 204 -21.33 -6.40 -4.35
CA GLY A 204 -22.20 -5.35 -4.90
C GLY A 204 -23.54 -5.88 -5.42
N SER A 205 -23.66 -7.18 -5.71
CA SER A 205 -24.89 -7.80 -6.20
C SER A 205 -25.83 -8.28 -5.09
N GLY A 206 -25.27 -8.83 -4.01
CA GLY A 206 -26.04 -9.67 -3.07
C GLY A 206 -26.53 -9.03 -1.76
N SER A 207 -26.09 -7.82 -1.37
CA SER A 207 -26.28 -7.31 -0.01
C SER A 207 -26.99 -5.96 0.07
N TYR A 208 -28.22 -5.99 0.61
CA TYR A 208 -29.06 -4.83 0.95
C TYR A 208 -28.28 -3.60 1.48
N GLY A 209 -28.31 -2.48 0.74
CA GLY A 209 -28.16 -1.13 1.29
C GLY A 209 -26.95 -0.32 0.88
N GLN A 210 -25.96 -0.92 0.21
CA GLN A 210 -24.92 -0.16 -0.50
C GLN A 210 -25.25 -0.11 -1.99
N GLY A 211 -24.82 0.97 -2.65
CA GLY A 211 -25.15 1.19 -4.06
C GLY A 211 -24.34 0.30 -4.99
N ASP A 212 -24.74 0.25 -6.26
CA ASP A 212 -23.81 -0.10 -7.33
C ASP A 212 -22.57 0.80 -7.21
N GLY A 213 -21.37 0.25 -7.42
CA GLY A 213 -20.12 1.00 -7.38
C GLY A 213 -20.12 2.21 -8.33
N TYR A 214 -20.83 2.12 -9.46
CA TYR A 214 -21.08 3.28 -10.33
C TYR A 214 -21.95 4.35 -9.67
N GLU A 215 -22.94 3.98 -8.87
CA GLU A 215 -23.79 4.91 -8.13
C GLU A 215 -23.02 5.60 -7.00
N GLU A 216 -22.15 4.87 -6.29
CA GLU A 216 -21.25 5.44 -5.27
C GLU A 216 -20.23 6.40 -5.90
N LEU A 217 -19.63 6.07 -7.04
CA LEU A 217 -18.78 6.98 -7.81
C LEU A 217 -19.55 8.24 -8.27
N ARG A 218 -20.80 8.08 -8.75
CA ARG A 218 -21.67 9.19 -9.16
C ARG A 218 -22.08 10.09 -7.99
N LYS A 219 -22.26 9.53 -6.79
CA LYS A 219 -22.47 10.27 -5.53
C LYS A 219 -21.19 11.00 -5.09
N LYS A 220 -20.03 10.35 -5.17
CA LYS A 220 -18.71 10.90 -4.81
C LYS A 220 -18.24 12.03 -5.74
N GLY A 221 -18.57 11.96 -7.03
CA GLY A 221 -18.29 13.00 -8.02
C GLY A 221 -19.12 14.28 -7.83
N LYS A 222 -20.28 14.19 -7.18
CA LYS A 222 -21.05 15.38 -6.76
C LYS A 222 -20.41 15.98 -5.51
N LYS A 223 -20.11 17.28 -5.55
CA LYS A 223 -19.63 18.04 -4.38
C LYS A 223 -20.76 18.20 -3.34
N ARG A 224 -21.01 17.15 -2.53
CA ARG A 224 -21.98 17.16 -1.41
C ARG A 224 -21.75 18.34 -0.46
N ASP A 225 -22.82 18.87 0.13
CA ASP A 225 -22.76 20.07 0.98
C ASP A 225 -21.93 19.88 2.27
N ILE A 226 -21.39 20.96 2.82
CA ILE A 226 -20.53 20.97 4.01
C ILE A 226 -21.24 20.34 5.22
N LEU A 227 -22.54 20.59 5.41
CA LEU A 227 -23.31 20.02 6.51
C LEU A 227 -23.45 18.48 6.39
N SER A 228 -23.53 17.95 5.17
CA SER A 228 -23.50 16.49 4.96
C SER A 228 -22.11 15.90 5.25
N ARG A 229 -21.03 16.62 4.90
CA ARG A 229 -19.65 16.17 5.15
C ARG A 229 -19.34 16.05 6.64
N SER A 230 -19.80 17.01 7.45
CA SER A 230 -19.63 16.98 8.91
C SER A 230 -20.35 15.77 9.54
N ARG A 231 -21.65 15.58 9.27
CA ARG A 231 -22.45 14.45 9.77
C ARG A 231 -21.85 13.09 9.43
N ASP A 232 -21.45 12.87 8.17
CA ASP A 232 -20.84 11.59 7.76
C ASP A 232 -19.49 11.36 8.48
N SER A 233 -18.74 12.42 8.80
CA SER A 233 -17.49 12.32 9.57
C SER A 233 -17.71 12.03 11.06
N GLU A 234 -18.80 12.52 11.66
CA GLU A 234 -19.20 12.17 13.03
C GLU A 234 -19.64 10.71 13.14
N ILE A 235 -20.39 10.21 12.13
CA ILE A 235 -20.79 8.81 12.06
C ILE A 235 -19.56 7.89 11.97
N SER A 236 -18.59 8.23 11.13
CA SER A 236 -17.32 7.49 11.05
C SER A 236 -16.57 7.49 12.38
N ARG A 237 -16.40 8.67 13.03
CA ARG A 237 -15.71 8.77 14.32
C ARG A 237 -16.40 7.96 15.43
N LYS A 238 -17.73 7.99 15.51
CA LYS A 238 -18.51 7.20 16.48
C LYS A 238 -18.43 5.69 16.24
N GLN A 239 -18.06 5.25 15.04
CA GLN A 239 -17.84 3.84 14.75
C GLN A 239 -16.49 3.36 15.33
N ASP A 240 -15.44 4.16 15.19
CA ASP A 240 -14.09 3.86 15.68
C ASP A 240 -13.95 3.97 17.22
N THR A 241 -14.67 4.90 17.86
CA THR A 241 -14.59 5.11 19.33
C THR A 241 -15.46 4.14 20.15
N SER A 242 -15.96 3.05 19.56
CA SER A 242 -16.97 2.18 20.18
C SER A 242 -16.41 1.06 21.09
N LEU A 243 -15.29 1.31 21.79
CA LEU A 243 -14.58 0.29 22.59
C LEU A 243 -14.24 0.65 24.04
N GLU A 244 -14.26 1.92 24.47
CA GLU A 244 -13.94 2.27 25.87
C GLU A 244 -14.85 3.37 26.45
N PHE A 245 -14.85 3.38 27.79
CA PHE A 245 -15.53 4.28 28.73
C PHE A 245 -17.02 4.02 29.05
N ASP A 246 -17.32 4.17 30.33
CA ASP A 246 -18.61 3.89 30.95
C ASP A 246 -19.54 5.11 30.99
N GLY A 247 -20.83 4.84 31.19
CA GLY A 247 -21.85 5.88 31.28
C GLY A 247 -23.24 5.30 31.15
N GLU A 248 -24.10 5.60 32.12
CA GLU A 248 -25.51 5.23 32.12
C GLU A 248 -26.28 6.15 31.18
N ASP A 249 -26.95 5.58 30.17
CA ASP A 249 -28.24 6.09 29.67
C ASP A 249 -28.84 5.13 28.62
N ASP A 250 -30.17 5.05 28.59
CA ASP A 250 -30.89 3.93 27.96
C ASP A 250 -31.24 4.14 26.47
N ALA A 251 -30.20 4.23 25.64
CA ALA A 251 -30.32 4.46 24.19
C ALA A 251 -30.05 3.20 23.33
N ARG A 252 -30.84 2.13 23.54
CA ARG A 252 -30.99 0.95 22.64
C ARG A 252 -29.69 0.46 21.94
N ARG A 253 -28.62 0.22 22.71
CA ARG A 253 -27.31 -0.20 22.21
C ARG A 253 -27.46 -1.48 21.34
N MET A 254 -27.06 -1.41 20.06
CA MET A 254 -27.09 -2.52 19.10
C MET A 254 -26.09 -3.62 19.51
N ARG A 255 -26.49 -4.49 20.44
CA ARG A 255 -25.68 -5.64 20.87
C ARG A 255 -25.26 -6.48 19.66
N LYS A 256 -23.95 -6.75 19.54
CA LYS A 256 -23.38 -7.63 18.51
C LYS A 256 -24.07 -8.99 18.62
N ARG A 257 -24.90 -9.35 17.63
CA ARG A 257 -25.72 -10.58 17.65
C ARG A 257 -24.83 -11.79 17.88
N THR A 258 -25.17 -12.61 18.86
CA THR A 258 -24.43 -13.84 19.15
C THR A 258 -24.56 -14.82 17.99
N ARG A 259 -23.68 -15.82 17.92
CA ARG A 259 -23.83 -16.92 16.94
C ARG A 259 -25.20 -17.57 17.03
N PHE A 260 -25.72 -17.73 18.25
CA PHE A 260 -27.06 -18.25 18.53
C PHE A 260 -28.18 -17.34 17.97
N ASP A 261 -28.10 -16.02 18.13
CA ASP A 261 -29.09 -15.09 17.54
C ASP A 261 -29.13 -15.15 16.01
N ILE A 262 -27.96 -15.26 15.38
CA ILE A 262 -27.80 -15.35 13.93
C ILE A 262 -28.39 -16.68 13.44
N GLU A 263 -28.05 -17.78 14.11
CA GLU A 263 -28.54 -19.12 13.80
C GLU A 263 -30.05 -19.25 14.00
N ALA A 264 -30.58 -18.78 15.13
CA ALA A 264 -32.01 -18.74 15.43
C ALA A 264 -32.80 -17.88 14.43
N LYS A 265 -32.23 -16.75 13.97
CA LYS A 265 -32.84 -15.94 12.90
C LYS A 265 -32.80 -16.66 11.55
N SER A 266 -31.74 -17.41 11.26
CA SER A 266 -31.67 -18.28 10.06
C SER A 266 -32.70 -19.41 10.13
N ALA A 267 -32.89 -20.02 11.31
CA ALA A 267 -33.86 -21.09 11.56
C ALA A 267 -35.29 -20.57 11.40
N LYS A 268 -35.62 -19.41 11.98
CA LYS A 268 -36.91 -18.73 11.76
C LYS A 268 -37.16 -18.42 10.27
N LYS A 269 -36.14 -17.98 9.52
CA LYS A 269 -36.26 -17.75 8.06
C LYS A 269 -36.50 -19.06 7.28
N LYS A 270 -35.84 -20.17 7.66
CA LYS A 270 -36.10 -21.51 7.10
C LYS A 270 -37.51 -22.02 7.44
N LEU A 271 -37.99 -21.78 8.67
CA LEU A 271 -39.33 -22.18 9.12
C LEU A 271 -40.44 -21.40 8.40
N LEU A 272 -40.26 -20.09 8.18
CA LEU A 272 -41.17 -19.28 7.36
C LEU A 272 -41.18 -19.73 5.90
N LYS A 273 -40.02 -20.13 5.33
CA LYS A 273 -39.94 -20.72 3.97
C LYS A 273 -40.49 -22.17 3.90
N ARG A 274 -40.89 -22.77 5.02
CA ARG A 274 -41.64 -24.05 5.08
C ARG A 274 -43.12 -23.87 5.43
N ARG A 275 -43.58 -22.61 5.52
CA ARG A 275 -44.98 -22.21 5.75
C ARG A 275 -45.56 -21.40 4.56
N LYS A 276 -44.79 -21.32 3.48
CA LYS A 276 -45.21 -21.09 2.10
C LYS A 276 -44.76 -22.31 1.29
#